data_AF-A0A2P4TGQ4-F1
#
_entry.id   AF-A0A2P4TGQ4-F1
#
_cell.length_a   1.000
_cell.length_b   1.000
_cell.length_c   1.000
_cell.angle_alpha   90.00
_cell.angle_beta   90.00
_cell.angle_gamma   90.00
#
_symmetry.space_group_name_H-M   'P 1'
#
loop_
_entity.id
_entity.type
_entity.pdbx_description
1 polymer ?
#
loop_
_entity_poly.entity_id
_entity_poly.type
_entity_poly.pdbx_seq_one_letter_code
_entity_poly.pdbx_strand_id
1 'polypeptide(L)'
;MEDGACLPRFSSQVTVYSISTIQETAKACLLMNGSCMGSQESKADSGWILPNLPSKCTWTAATPANKSPHSCIPLSEETKILPNILKKIGSTPMVRVNKIGKSYGLKCELCEFPLSTRFFRATSVKDRISLRMVEDAERAGIIKPGDTLIEPTSGNTGIGLALVAAVKGYRCIIVLPEKMSMEKVRALY
;
A
#
# COMPACT_ATOMS: atom_id res chain seq x y z
N MET A 1 -22.04 15.83 8.52
CA MET A 1 -21.25 16.21 7.34
C MET A 1 -20.15 15.18 7.22
N GLU A 2 -20.44 14.10 6.51
CA GLU A 2 -19.50 13.00 6.31
C GLU A 2 -18.81 13.21 4.96
N ASP A 3 -17.70 13.93 4.96
CA ASP A 3 -16.86 14.06 3.77
C ASP A 3 -16.05 12.76 3.61
N GLY A 4 -16.72 11.75 3.05
CA GLY A 4 -16.11 10.52 2.58
C GLY A 4 -15.22 10.83 1.38
N ALA A 5 -13.98 11.27 1.64
CA ALA A 5 -12.98 11.44 0.60
C ALA A 5 -12.74 10.09 -0.09
N CYS A 6 -13.17 10.00 -1.36
CA CYS A 6 -12.80 8.92 -2.25
C CYS A 6 -11.27 8.98 -2.40
N LEU A 7 -10.55 8.06 -1.75
CA LEU A 7 -9.10 8.03 -1.86
C LEU A 7 -8.74 7.84 -3.34
N PRO A 8 -8.03 8.79 -3.98
CA PRO A 8 -7.53 8.56 -5.32
C PRO A 8 -6.63 7.32 -5.29
N ARG A 9 -6.64 6.51 -6.35
CA ARG A 9 -5.63 5.48 -6.56
C ARG A 9 -4.26 6.16 -6.48
N PHE A 10 -3.60 6.08 -5.33
CA PHE A 10 -2.19 6.40 -5.20
C PHE A 10 -1.41 5.38 -6.03
N SER A 11 -0.40 5.87 -6.75
CA SER A 11 0.35 5.16 -7.80
C SER A 11 1.18 3.95 -7.36
N SER A 12 0.96 3.43 -6.16
CA SER A 12 1.44 2.11 -5.76
C SER A 12 0.44 1.06 -6.25
N GLN A 13 0.55 0.67 -7.52
CA GLN A 13 -0.03 -0.57 -7.99
C GLN A 13 0.68 -1.70 -7.23
N VAL A 14 0.09 -2.12 -6.12
CA VAL A 14 0.48 -3.40 -5.54
C VAL A 14 -0.14 -4.46 -6.42
N THR A 15 0.69 -5.01 -7.27
CA THR A 15 0.26 -6.13 -8.08
C THR A 15 0.34 -7.38 -7.23
N VAL A 16 -0.75 -7.67 -6.53
CA VAL A 16 -0.93 -8.94 -5.84
C VAL A 16 -1.05 -10.02 -6.91
N TYR A 17 0.08 -10.62 -7.25
CA TYR A 17 0.12 -11.74 -8.17
C TYR A 17 -0.02 -13.05 -7.39
N SER A 18 -1.01 -13.87 -7.73
CA SER A 18 -0.96 -15.30 -7.40
C SER A 18 0.15 -15.96 -8.24
N ILE A 19 0.82 -16.99 -7.70
CA ILE A 19 1.91 -17.70 -8.39
C ILE A 19 1.49 -18.21 -9.78
N SER A 20 0.20 -18.55 -9.96
CA SER A 20 -0.35 -18.97 -11.26
C SER A 20 -0.19 -17.90 -12.34
N THR A 21 -0.27 -16.61 -11.99
CA THR A 21 -0.11 -15.47 -12.92
C THR A 21 1.36 -15.15 -13.21
N ILE A 22 2.28 -15.55 -12.31
CA ILE A 22 3.73 -15.25 -12.44
C ILE A 22 4.44 -16.24 -13.34
N GLN A 23 4.04 -17.51 -13.37
CA GLN A 23 4.69 -18.50 -14.24
C GLN A 23 4.59 -18.15 -15.73
N GLU A 24 3.55 -17.40 -16.13
CA GLU A 24 3.41 -16.87 -17.49
C GLU A 24 4.29 -15.63 -17.75
N THR A 25 4.50 -14.76 -16.75
CA THR A 25 5.26 -13.50 -16.91
C THR A 25 6.76 -13.63 -16.67
N ALA A 26 7.22 -14.58 -15.85
CA ALA A 26 8.63 -14.79 -15.56
C ALA A 26 9.46 -15.23 -16.79
N LYS A 27 8.83 -15.80 -17.82
CA LYS A 27 9.50 -16.12 -19.10
C LYS A 27 9.95 -14.88 -19.89
N ALA A 28 9.40 -13.70 -19.61
CA ALA A 28 9.71 -12.48 -20.35
C ALA A 28 10.89 -11.66 -19.77
N CYS A 29 11.28 -11.92 -18.52
CA CYS A 29 12.24 -11.08 -17.78
C CYS A 29 13.66 -11.69 -17.73
N LEU A 30 14.22 -12.04 -18.90
CA LEU A 30 15.60 -12.52 -19.03
C LEU A 30 16.58 -11.46 -19.58
N LEU A 31 16.15 -10.20 -19.69
CA LEU A 31 16.90 -9.14 -20.40
C LEU A 31 17.83 -8.26 -19.53
N MET A 32 18.20 -8.69 -18.33
CA MET A 32 19.12 -7.90 -17.48
C MET A 32 20.48 -8.59 -17.32
N ASN A 33 21.17 -8.84 -18.43
CA ASN A 33 22.61 -9.07 -18.44
C ASN A 33 23.23 -8.51 -19.74
N GLY A 34 23.65 -7.25 -19.70
CA GLY A 34 24.75 -6.72 -20.50
C GLY A 34 24.53 -6.49 -22.00
N SER A 35 25.00 -5.32 -22.46
CA SER A 35 25.17 -4.87 -23.86
C SER A 35 23.92 -4.59 -24.69
N CYS A 36 23.56 -3.31 -24.78
CA CYS A 36 22.72 -2.78 -25.84
C CYS A 36 23.48 -2.81 -27.18
N MET A 37 23.17 -3.79 -28.03
CA MET A 37 23.38 -3.67 -29.48
C MET A 37 22.08 -4.05 -30.17
N GLY A 38 21.60 -3.16 -31.03
CA GLY A 38 20.26 -3.21 -31.58
C GLY A 38 20.03 -4.41 -32.49
N SER A 39 18.85 -5.02 -32.37
CA SER A 39 18.16 -5.66 -33.48
C SER A 39 16.74 -6.03 -33.06
N GLN A 40 15.77 -5.41 -33.76
CA GLN A 40 14.38 -5.83 -33.95
C GLN A 40 13.53 -6.09 -32.69
N GLU A 41 12.71 -5.09 -32.34
CA GLU A 41 11.53 -5.24 -31.49
C GLU A 41 10.57 -6.26 -32.11
N SER A 42 10.69 -7.51 -31.69
CA SER A 42 9.57 -8.44 -31.75
C SER A 42 8.57 -8.02 -30.67
N LYS A 43 7.32 -7.77 -31.08
CA LYS A 43 6.18 -7.54 -30.18
C LYS A 43 5.93 -8.79 -29.33
N ALA A 44 6.72 -8.99 -28.29
CA ALA A 44 6.32 -9.82 -27.17
C ALA A 44 5.30 -9.01 -26.37
N ASP A 45 4.05 -9.46 -26.39
CA ASP A 45 2.95 -8.93 -25.59
C ASP A 45 3.27 -9.20 -24.11
N SER A 46 4.11 -8.35 -23.51
CA SER A 46 4.46 -8.49 -22.10
C SER A 46 3.20 -8.17 -21.31
N GLY A 47 2.62 -9.15 -20.62
CA GLY A 47 1.51 -8.97 -19.66
C GLY A 47 1.85 -8.09 -18.44
N TRP A 48 2.85 -7.23 -18.55
CA TRP A 48 3.27 -6.27 -17.56
C TRP A 48 2.51 -4.95 -17.74
N ILE A 49 1.93 -4.47 -16.63
CA ILE A 49 1.17 -3.22 -16.60
C ILE A 49 2.09 -2.11 -16.13
N LEU A 50 2.24 -1.08 -16.96
CA LEU A 50 3.01 0.11 -16.64
C LEU A 50 2.41 0.84 -15.41
N PRO A 51 3.22 1.14 -14.36
CA PRO A 51 2.73 1.78 -13.15
C PRO A 51 2.36 3.26 -13.35
N ASN A 52 2.87 3.88 -14.41
CA ASN A 52 2.69 5.30 -14.75
C ASN A 52 1.56 5.55 -15.78
N LEU A 53 0.70 4.56 -16.05
CA LEU A 53 -0.46 4.76 -16.91
C LEU A 53 -1.40 5.83 -16.33
N PRO A 54 -2.04 6.65 -17.18
CA PRO A 54 -2.99 7.65 -16.72
C PRO A 54 -4.17 6.98 -16.00
N SER A 55 -4.64 7.61 -14.93
CA SER A 55 -5.80 7.13 -14.18
C SER A 55 -7.04 7.10 -15.07
N LYS A 56 -7.78 5.99 -15.03
CA LYS A 56 -9.10 5.84 -15.65
C LYS A 56 -10.25 6.22 -14.70
N CYS A 57 -9.93 6.73 -13.50
CA CYS A 57 -10.93 7.15 -12.53
C CYS A 57 -11.71 8.36 -13.05
N THR A 58 -13.04 8.30 -12.97
CA THR A 58 -13.95 9.35 -13.45
C THR A 58 -14.39 10.32 -12.34
N TRP A 59 -13.77 10.23 -11.16
CA TRP A 59 -14.10 11.09 -10.02
C TRP A 59 -13.79 12.57 -10.32
N THR A 60 -14.69 13.44 -9.90
CA THR A 60 -14.51 14.89 -9.88
C THR A 60 -15.00 15.45 -8.54
N ALA A 61 -14.59 16.67 -8.17
CA ALA A 61 -15.03 17.32 -6.93
C ALA A 61 -16.57 17.49 -6.83
N ALA A 62 -17.28 17.49 -7.98
CA ALA A 62 -18.73 17.57 -8.03
C ALA A 62 -19.43 16.20 -7.98
N THR A 63 -18.68 15.09 -8.06
CA THR A 63 -19.25 13.74 -8.07
C THR A 63 -19.76 13.37 -6.66
N PRO A 64 -21.06 13.11 -6.47
CA PRO A 64 -21.60 12.68 -5.18
C PRO A 64 -21.02 11.32 -4.76
N ALA A 65 -20.80 11.12 -3.45
CA ALA A 65 -20.19 9.89 -2.92
C ALA A 65 -20.95 8.61 -3.29
N ASN A 66 -22.29 8.67 -3.38
CA ASN A 66 -23.13 7.53 -3.75
C ASN A 66 -22.99 7.08 -5.22
N LYS A 67 -22.39 7.90 -6.09
CA LYS A 67 -22.09 7.54 -7.48
C LYS A 67 -20.73 6.89 -7.65
N SER A 68 -19.95 6.75 -6.57
CA SER A 68 -18.66 6.08 -6.59
C SER A 68 -18.84 4.60 -6.90
N PRO A 69 -18.12 4.03 -7.89
CA PRO A 69 -18.11 2.58 -8.13
C PRO A 69 -17.22 1.82 -7.15
N HIS A 70 -16.54 2.52 -6.24
CA HIS A 70 -15.57 1.94 -5.31
C HIS A 70 -16.21 1.52 -3.99
N SER A 71 -15.65 0.49 -3.36
CA SER A 71 -16.02 0.12 -1.99
C SER A 71 -15.67 1.25 -1.02
N CYS A 72 -16.62 1.66 -0.19
CA CYS A 72 -16.41 2.62 0.89
C CYS A 72 -16.67 1.90 2.21
N ILE A 73 -15.65 1.83 3.06
CA ILE A 73 -15.74 1.14 4.35
C ILE A 73 -15.64 2.21 5.44
N PRO A 74 -16.62 2.31 6.35
CA PRO A 74 -16.58 3.26 7.44
C PRO A 74 -15.46 2.91 8.41
N LEU A 75 -15.03 3.90 9.22
CA LEU A 75 -14.13 3.65 10.32
C LEU A 75 -14.78 2.68 11.31
N SER A 76 -14.05 1.65 11.71
CA SER A 76 -14.52 0.72 12.73
C SER A 76 -14.36 1.32 14.12
N GLU A 77 -15.38 1.15 14.96
CA GLU A 77 -15.31 1.48 16.38
C GLU A 77 -14.19 0.71 17.09
N GLU A 78 -13.48 1.38 18.00
CA GLU A 78 -12.39 0.76 18.74
C GLU A 78 -12.93 -0.03 19.93
N THR A 79 -12.72 -1.36 19.91
CA THR A 79 -13.10 -2.24 21.01
C THR A 79 -11.99 -2.31 22.06
N LYS A 80 -12.37 -2.56 23.32
CA LYS A 80 -11.40 -2.72 24.43
C LYS A 80 -10.42 -3.88 24.20
N ILE A 81 -10.90 -4.97 23.61
CA ILE A 81 -10.09 -6.13 23.23
C ILE A 81 -10.15 -6.25 21.71
N LEU A 82 -8.98 -6.16 21.07
CA LEU A 82 -8.85 -6.28 19.62
C LEU A 82 -8.67 -7.76 19.25
N PRO A 83 -9.36 -8.27 18.22
CA PRO A 83 -9.26 -9.67 17.82
C PRO A 83 -7.88 -10.03 17.23
N ASN A 84 -7.19 -9.06 16.64
CA ASN A 84 -5.82 -9.18 16.16
C ASN A 84 -5.18 -7.79 16.01
N ILE A 85 -3.88 -7.78 15.72
CA ILE A 85 -3.10 -6.53 15.59
C ILE A 85 -3.55 -5.66 14.41
N LEU A 86 -4.16 -6.23 13.37
CA LEU A 86 -4.62 -5.48 12.20
C LEU A 86 -5.74 -4.49 12.55
N LYS A 87 -6.55 -4.81 13.58
CA LYS A 87 -7.57 -3.87 14.09
C LYS A 87 -7.00 -2.66 14.81
N LYS A 88 -5.68 -2.63 15.08
CA LYS A 88 -4.99 -1.44 15.58
C LYS A 88 -4.50 -0.52 14.46
N ILE A 89 -4.59 -0.93 13.20
CA ILE A 89 -4.26 -0.08 12.06
C ILE A 89 -5.42 0.92 11.86
N GLY A 90 -5.13 2.20 12.05
CA GLY A 90 -6.15 3.25 11.98
C GLY A 90 -6.15 4.12 13.22
N SER A 91 -7.23 4.89 13.40
CA SER A 91 -7.53 5.70 14.59
C SER A 91 -6.31 6.45 15.17
N THR A 92 -5.44 6.95 14.28
CA THR A 92 -4.24 7.68 14.66
C THR A 92 -4.67 9.01 15.29
N PRO A 93 -4.21 9.34 16.50
CA PRO A 93 -4.64 10.56 17.15
C PRO A 93 -4.14 11.78 16.37
N MET A 94 -4.88 12.87 16.51
CA MET A 94 -4.43 14.20 16.10
C MET A 94 -3.80 14.88 17.33
N VAL A 95 -2.58 15.39 17.17
CA VAL A 95 -1.82 16.03 18.25
C VAL A 95 -1.50 17.47 17.87
N ARG A 96 -1.70 18.39 18.82
CA ARG A 96 -1.38 19.81 18.63
C ARG A 96 0.13 20.06 18.74
N VAL A 97 0.69 20.79 17.79
CA VAL A 97 2.10 21.22 17.78
C VAL A 97 2.25 22.56 18.49
N ASN A 98 2.65 22.52 19.75
CA ASN A 98 2.61 23.71 20.62
C ASN A 98 3.76 24.71 20.44
N LYS A 99 4.95 24.25 20.02
CA LYS A 99 6.19 25.04 20.04
C LYS A 99 6.66 25.49 18.65
N ILE A 100 6.76 24.55 17.71
CA ILE A 100 7.32 24.81 16.37
C ILE A 100 6.50 25.86 15.62
N GLY A 101 5.16 25.76 15.62
CA GLY A 101 4.33 26.75 14.94
C GLY A 101 4.56 28.17 15.47
N LYS A 102 4.70 28.32 16.80
CA LYS A 102 4.96 29.61 17.45
C LYS A 102 6.35 30.15 17.12
N SER A 103 7.38 29.30 17.04
CA SER A 103 8.74 29.75 16.71
C SER A 103 8.86 30.32 15.29
N TYR A 104 7.99 29.91 14.38
CA TYR A 104 7.91 30.45 13.01
C TYR A 104 6.84 31.54 12.85
N GLY A 105 6.26 32.04 13.95
CA GLY A 105 5.26 33.12 13.90
C GLY A 105 3.91 32.71 13.30
N LEU A 106 3.60 31.41 13.24
CA LEU A 106 2.31 30.93 12.73
C LEU A 106 1.18 31.34 13.69
N LYS A 107 0.14 31.94 13.13
CA LYS A 107 -1.09 32.36 13.86
C LYS A 107 -2.20 31.30 13.82
N CYS A 108 -2.05 30.26 13.01
CA CYS A 108 -3.01 29.16 12.91
C CYS A 108 -2.73 28.06 13.94
N GLU A 109 -3.74 27.23 14.21
CA GLU A 109 -3.56 26.00 14.98
C GLU A 109 -2.86 24.95 14.12
N LEU A 110 -1.66 24.54 14.55
CA LEU A 110 -0.89 23.50 13.88
C LEU A 110 -1.12 22.15 14.57
N CYS A 111 -1.58 21.17 13.81
CA CYS A 111 -1.81 19.80 14.26
C CYS A 111 -1.01 18.81 13.41
N GLU A 112 -0.61 17.70 14.01
CA GLU A 112 0.09 16.60 13.36
C GLU A 112 -0.60 15.25 13.65
N PHE A 113 -0.40 14.29 12.75
CA PHE A 113 -0.76 12.88 12.95
C PHE A 113 0.52 12.07 13.19
N PRO A 114 0.90 11.81 14.44
CA PRO A 114 2.09 11.04 14.74
C PRO A 114 1.89 9.58 14.32
N LEU A 115 2.60 9.16 13.27
CA LEU A 115 2.61 7.79 12.77
C LEU A 115 3.87 7.02 13.15
N SER A 116 4.86 7.69 13.75
CA SER A 116 6.24 7.20 13.88
C SER A 116 6.80 7.30 15.31
N THR A 117 5.97 7.54 16.33
CA THR A 117 6.48 7.49 17.71
C THR A 117 6.37 6.07 18.25
N ARG A 118 7.30 5.68 19.14
CA ARG A 118 7.37 4.34 19.76
C ARG A 118 6.09 3.89 20.49
N PHE A 119 5.10 4.77 20.62
CA PHE A 119 3.80 4.51 21.23
C PHE A 119 2.70 4.12 20.23
N PHE A 120 2.86 4.41 18.94
CA PHE A 120 1.88 4.04 17.91
C PHE A 120 2.30 2.74 17.24
N ARG A 121 1.41 1.74 17.28
CA ARG A 121 1.68 0.37 16.83
C ARG A 121 1.55 0.15 15.31
N ALA A 122 1.19 1.20 14.56
CA ALA A 122 1.36 1.24 13.12
C ALA A 122 2.80 1.68 12.83
N THR A 123 3.51 0.91 12.03
CA THR A 123 4.89 1.21 11.64
C THR A 123 4.95 2.41 10.70
N SER A 124 3.88 2.62 9.91
CA SER A 124 3.77 3.73 8.99
C SER A 124 2.34 3.97 8.50
N VAL A 125 2.14 5.04 7.71
CA VAL A 125 0.89 5.26 6.96
C VAL A 125 0.54 4.10 6.01
N LYS A 126 1.54 3.31 5.58
CA LYS A 126 1.36 2.28 4.56
C LYS A 126 0.62 1.06 5.07
N ASP A 127 0.59 0.84 6.38
CA ASP A 127 -0.17 -0.24 7.00
C ASP A 127 -1.67 -0.17 6.62
N ARG A 128 -2.19 1.05 6.45
CA ARG A 128 -3.58 1.30 6.02
C ARG A 128 -3.86 0.77 4.61
N ILE A 129 -2.96 1.02 3.67
CA ILE A 129 -3.14 0.56 2.28
C ILE A 129 -2.87 -0.93 2.18
N SER A 130 -1.89 -1.46 2.90
CA SER A 130 -1.57 -2.89 2.92
C SER A 130 -2.75 -3.71 3.40
N LEU A 131 -3.40 -3.30 4.50
CA LEU A 131 -4.61 -3.96 4.99
C LEU A 131 -5.75 -3.84 3.97
N ARG A 132 -6.01 -2.64 3.47
CA ARG A 132 -7.16 -2.38 2.59
C ARG A 132 -7.07 -3.15 1.26
N MET A 133 -5.90 -3.20 0.66
CA MET A 133 -5.66 -3.93 -0.59
C MET A 133 -5.90 -5.43 -0.42
N VAL A 134 -5.40 -6.04 0.67
CA VAL A 134 -5.61 -7.47 0.93
C VAL A 134 -7.09 -7.75 1.17
N GLU A 135 -7.78 -6.93 1.98
CA GLU A 135 -9.22 -7.12 2.23
C GLU A 135 -10.07 -6.94 0.96
N ASP A 136 -9.74 -5.98 0.09
CA ASP A 136 -10.43 -5.80 -1.19
C ASP A 136 -10.14 -6.97 -2.16
N ALA A 137 -8.91 -7.47 -2.20
CA ALA A 137 -8.54 -8.63 -3.01
C ALA A 137 -9.22 -9.92 -2.52
N GLU A 138 -9.31 -10.14 -1.21
CA GLU A 138 -10.06 -11.24 -0.59
C GLU A 138 -11.54 -11.16 -0.97
N ARG A 139 -12.15 -9.98 -0.82
CA ARG A 139 -13.57 -9.75 -1.13
C ARG A 139 -13.88 -9.95 -2.61
N ALA A 140 -12.97 -9.56 -3.49
CA ALA A 140 -13.07 -9.78 -4.93
C ALA A 140 -12.76 -11.23 -5.35
N GLY A 141 -12.29 -12.08 -4.42
CA GLY A 141 -11.89 -13.46 -4.72
C GLY A 141 -10.63 -13.58 -5.56
N ILE A 142 -9.85 -12.50 -5.67
CA ILE A 142 -8.59 -12.45 -6.44
C ILE A 142 -7.51 -13.28 -5.76
N ILE A 143 -7.51 -13.29 -4.43
CA ILE A 143 -6.61 -14.11 -3.59
C ILE A 143 -7.39 -15.09 -2.73
N LYS A 144 -6.74 -16.22 -2.45
CA LYS A 144 -7.25 -17.33 -1.65
C LYS A 144 -6.31 -17.59 -0.46
N PRO A 145 -6.81 -18.12 0.67
CA PRO A 145 -5.97 -18.47 1.82
C PRO A 145 -4.76 -19.31 1.41
N GLY A 146 -3.57 -18.92 1.88
CA GLY A 146 -2.30 -19.58 1.53
C GLY A 146 -1.63 -19.07 0.24
N ASP A 147 -2.27 -18.16 -0.51
CA ASP A 147 -1.63 -17.52 -1.66
C ASP A 147 -0.36 -16.74 -1.28
N THR A 148 0.44 -16.43 -2.30
CA THR A 148 1.64 -15.62 -2.15
C THR A 148 1.36 -14.18 -2.59
N LEU A 149 1.72 -13.21 -1.76
CA LEU A 149 1.66 -11.79 -2.04
C LEU A 149 3.05 -11.32 -2.47
N ILE A 150 3.14 -10.64 -3.62
CA ILE A 150 4.39 -10.05 -4.11
C ILE A 150 4.22 -8.54 -4.23
N GLU A 151 5.17 -7.77 -3.74
CA GLU A 151 5.09 -6.31 -3.76
C GLU A 151 6.45 -5.64 -4.04
N PRO A 152 6.58 -4.87 -5.12
CA PRO A 152 7.72 -3.97 -5.33
C PRO A 152 7.55 -2.69 -4.50
N THR A 153 8.51 -2.39 -3.62
CA THR A 153 8.36 -1.26 -2.68
C THR A 153 9.68 -0.62 -2.27
N SER A 154 9.60 0.58 -1.70
CA SER A 154 10.69 1.28 -1.03
C SER A 154 10.76 1.00 0.48
N GLY A 155 9.94 0.08 0.98
CA GLY A 155 10.08 -0.52 2.32
C GLY A 155 8.78 -0.58 3.11
N ASN A 156 8.19 0.58 3.44
CA ASN A 156 7.09 0.65 4.42
C ASN A 156 5.83 -0.11 3.98
N THR A 157 5.49 -0.11 2.69
CA THR A 157 4.37 -0.93 2.17
C THR A 157 4.68 -2.41 2.32
N GLY A 158 5.93 -2.82 2.09
CA GLY A 158 6.38 -4.19 2.29
C GLY A 158 6.29 -4.63 3.74
N ILE A 159 6.67 -3.77 4.69
CA ILE A 159 6.55 -4.06 6.14
C ILE A 159 5.07 -4.22 6.53
N GLY A 160 4.22 -3.29 6.10
CA GLY A 160 2.78 -3.38 6.35
C GLY A 160 2.14 -4.61 5.71
N LEU A 161 2.57 -4.99 4.50
CA LEU A 161 2.07 -6.18 3.80
C LEU A 161 2.56 -7.47 4.44
N ALA A 162 3.81 -7.52 4.89
CA ALA A 162 4.36 -8.66 5.63
C ALA A 162 3.61 -8.88 6.96
N LEU A 163 3.27 -7.82 7.70
CA LEU A 163 2.44 -7.90 8.89
C LEU A 163 1.05 -8.50 8.58
N VAL A 164 0.39 -7.99 7.53
CA VAL A 164 -0.92 -8.49 7.10
C VAL A 164 -0.83 -9.95 6.67
N ALA A 165 0.20 -10.32 5.91
CA ALA A 165 0.46 -11.67 5.46
C ALA A 165 0.69 -12.65 6.63
N ALA A 166 1.51 -12.25 7.61
CA ALA A 166 1.80 -13.06 8.80
C ALA A 166 0.54 -13.34 9.63
N VAL A 167 -0.34 -12.35 9.78
CA VAL A 167 -1.60 -12.51 10.55
C VAL A 167 -2.63 -13.34 9.77
N LYS A 168 -2.72 -13.18 8.45
CA LYS A 168 -3.74 -13.83 7.61
C LYS A 168 -3.30 -15.15 6.98
N GLY A 169 -2.03 -15.54 7.14
CA GLY A 169 -1.50 -16.81 6.63
C GLY A 169 -1.15 -16.80 5.14
N TYR A 170 -0.66 -15.68 4.63
CA TYR A 170 -0.12 -15.60 3.26
C TYR A 170 1.40 -15.70 3.26
N ARG A 171 1.96 -16.24 2.17
CA ARG A 171 3.38 -16.08 1.89
C ARG A 171 3.62 -14.67 1.37
N CYS A 172 4.71 -14.01 1.77
CA CYS A 172 5.02 -12.65 1.31
C CYS A 172 6.40 -12.57 0.68
N ILE A 173 6.52 -11.93 -0.47
CA ILE A 173 7.78 -11.66 -1.17
C ILE A 173 7.85 -10.17 -1.46
N ILE A 174 8.83 -9.49 -0.85
CA ILE A 174 9.03 -8.05 -1.02
C ILE A 174 10.24 -7.83 -1.93
N VAL A 175 10.04 -7.05 -3.00
CA VAL A 175 11.12 -6.66 -3.92
C VAL A 175 11.56 -5.24 -3.56
N LEU A 176 12.81 -5.10 -3.13
CA LEU A 176 13.41 -3.82 -2.73
C LEU A 176 14.56 -3.47 -3.68
N PRO A 177 14.77 -2.17 -3.98
CA PRO A 177 16.01 -1.73 -4.61
C PRO A 177 17.16 -1.78 -3.60
N GLU A 178 18.38 -2.04 -4.09
CA GLU A 178 19.60 -2.25 -3.28
C GLU A 178 19.94 -1.05 -2.36
N LYS A 179 19.52 0.16 -2.74
CA LYS A 179 19.79 1.41 -2.00
C LYS A 179 18.98 1.58 -0.69
N MET A 180 18.16 0.61 -0.28
CA MET A 180 17.32 0.75 0.92
C MET A 180 18.11 0.56 2.22
N SER A 181 17.65 1.20 3.31
CA SER A 181 18.34 1.11 4.60
C SER A 181 18.31 -0.32 5.16
N MET A 182 19.40 -0.73 5.82
CA MET A 182 19.51 -2.06 6.44
C MET A 182 18.44 -2.31 7.51
N GLU A 183 17.93 -1.27 8.16
CA GLU A 183 16.81 -1.39 9.13
C GLU A 183 15.54 -1.92 8.47
N LYS A 184 15.24 -1.49 7.24
CA LYS A 184 14.07 -1.96 6.49
C LYS A 184 14.23 -3.42 6.07
N VAL A 185 15.45 -3.81 5.69
CA VAL A 185 15.76 -5.21 5.38
C VAL A 185 15.57 -6.08 6.63
N ARG A 186 16.13 -5.66 7.77
CA ARG A 186 15.99 -6.39 9.04
C ARG A 186 14.56 -6.47 9.56
N ALA A 187 13.71 -5.49 9.27
CA ALA A 187 12.30 -5.54 9.67
C ALA A 187 11.46 -6.54 8.86
N LEU A 188 12.01 -7.07 7.77
CA LEU A 188 11.36 -8.02 6.85
C LEU A 188 11.89 -9.46 6.97
N TYR A 189 13.00 -9.67 7.69
CA TYR A 189 13.54 -10.98 8.06
C TYR A 189 13.05 -11.37 9.46
#